data_AF-A0A9N8F4J2-F1
#
_entry.id   AF-A0A9N8F4J2-F1
#
_cell.length_a   1.000
_cell.length_b   1.000
_cell.length_c   1.000
_cell.angle_alpha   90.00
_cell.angle_beta   90.00
_cell.angle_gamma   90.00
#
_symmetry.space_group_name_H-M   'P 1'
#
loop_
_entity.id
_entity.type
_entity.pdbx_description
1 polymer ?
#
loop_
_entity_poly.entity_id
_entity_poly.type
_entity_poly.pdbx_seq_one_letter_code
_entity_poly.pdbx_strand_id
1 'polypeptide(L)' 'MGTFQVENTVNAPVSEVWDRLAGDIGSIAEWNPGVKDSYTLEGAKKTGLGAQRHCNLGGGNH' A
#
# COMPACT_ATOMS: atom_id res chain seq x y z
N MET A 1 15.59 5.09 18.65
CA MET A 1 14.96 4.55 17.43
C MET A 1 14.78 3.05 17.65
N GLY A 2 13.55 2.57 17.78
CA GLY A 2 13.28 1.15 17.96
C GLY A 2 13.05 0.49 16.61
N THR A 3 13.62 -0.70 16.40
CA THR A 3 13.30 -1.55 15.25
C THR A 3 12.26 -2.58 15.69
N PHE A 4 11.25 -2.81 14.87
CA PHE A 4 10.32 -3.92 15.03
C PHE A 4 10.21 -4.66 13.71
N GLN A 5 9.92 -5.96 13.78
CA GLN A 5 9.67 -6.82 12.62
C GLN A 5 8.34 -7.54 12.83
N VAL A 6 7.51 -7.57 11.79
CA VAL A 6 6.25 -8.32 11.75
C VAL A 6 6.25 -9.14 10.48
N GLU A 7 5.77 -10.37 10.57
CA GLU A 7 5.65 -11.30 9.46
C GLU A 7 4.18 -11.68 9.25
N ASN A 8 3.77 -11.80 8.00
CA ASN A 8 2.43 -12.28 7.64
C ASN A 8 2.53 -13.18 6.40
N THR A 9 1.81 -14.29 6.40
CA THR A 9 1.78 -15.24 5.27
C THR A 9 0.55 -14.98 4.42
N VAL A 10 0.77 -14.73 3.12
CA VAL A 10 -0.29 -14.59 2.12
C VAL A 10 -0.26 -15.79 1.20
N ASN A 11 -1.33 -16.59 1.20
CA ASN A 11 -1.46 -17.79 0.37
C ASN A 11 -1.89 -17.44 -1.06
N ALA A 12 -1.02 -16.77 -1.81
CA ALA A 12 -1.23 -16.38 -3.20
C ALA A 12 0.09 -16.45 -3.99
N PRO A 13 0.05 -16.51 -5.32
CA PRO A 13 1.26 -16.40 -6.15
C PRO A 13 2.03 -15.12 -5.85
N VAL A 14 3.37 -15.22 -5.79
CA VAL A 14 4.25 -14.07 -5.49
C VAL A 14 4.03 -12.91 -6.45
N SER A 15 3.80 -13.20 -7.74
CA SER A 15 3.51 -12.18 -8.75
C SER A 15 2.25 -11.40 -8.43
N GLU A 16 1.19 -12.07 -8.00
CA GLU A 16 -0.08 -11.43 -7.65
C GLU A 16 0.07 -10.54 -6.41
N VAL A 17 0.78 -11.02 -5.39
CA VAL A 17 1.09 -10.23 -4.20
C VAL A 17 1.91 -9.00 -4.58
N TRP A 18 2.91 -9.16 -5.44
CA TRP A 18 3.78 -8.06 -5.88
C TRP A 18 3.03 -7.02 -6.71
N ASP A 19 2.15 -7.46 -7.62
CA ASP A 19 1.32 -6.56 -8.42
C ASP A 19 0.42 -5.69 -7.52
N ARG A 20 -0.13 -6.26 -6.45
CA ARG A 20 -0.95 -5.51 -5.48
C ARG A 20 -0.14 -4.59 -4.57
N LEU A 21 1.05 -4.98 -4.15
CA LEU A 21 1.86 -4.18 -3.20
C LEU A 21 2.71 -3.11 -3.87
N ALA A 22 3.27 -3.41 -5.05
CA ALA A 22 4.23 -2.56 -5.74
C ALA A 22 3.76 -2.10 -7.13
N GLY A 23 2.95 -2.92 -7.81
CA GLY A 23 2.35 -2.61 -9.11
C GLY A 23 1.20 -1.60 -9.04
N ASP A 24 0.53 -1.51 -7.89
CA ASP A 24 -0.51 -0.52 -7.63
C ASP A 24 -0.43 0.03 -6.20
N ILE A 25 0.48 0.98 -6.00
CA ILE A 25 0.61 1.63 -4.70
C ILE A 25 -0.59 2.53 -4.37
N GLY A 26 -1.35 2.96 -5.38
CA GLY A 26 -2.44 3.92 -5.24
C GLY A 26 -3.62 3.33 -4.47
N SER A 27 -3.91 2.05 -4.67
CA SER A 27 -5.11 1.39 -4.16
C SER A 27 -4.95 0.71 -2.79
N ILE A 28 -3.98 1.14 -1.96
CA ILE A 28 -3.72 0.55 -0.64
C ILE A 28 -4.95 0.54 0.30
N ALA A 29 -5.92 1.43 0.09
CA ALA A 29 -7.17 1.47 0.85
C ALA A 29 -8.02 0.20 0.68
N GLU A 30 -7.83 -0.58 -0.39
CA GLU A 30 -8.56 -1.83 -0.62
C GLU A 30 -8.23 -2.93 0.40
N TRP A 31 -7.03 -2.89 0.97
CA TRP A 31 -6.51 -3.98 1.78
C TRP A 31 -5.86 -3.54 3.10
N ASN A 32 -5.55 -2.26 3.28
CA ASN A 32 -5.05 -1.73 4.55
C ASN A 32 -6.20 -1.09 5.36
N PRO A 33 -6.67 -1.74 6.44
CA PRO A 33 -7.80 -1.24 7.22
C PRO A 33 -7.55 0.10 7.91
N GLY A 34 -6.29 0.54 8.04
CA GLY A 34 -5.94 1.85 8.60
C GLY A 34 -6.09 3.01 7.61
N VAL A 35 -6.25 2.72 6.31
CA VAL A 35 -6.35 3.71 5.24
C VAL A 35 -7.79 3.77 4.75
N LYS A 36 -8.40 4.95 4.86
CA LYS A 36 -9.78 5.18 4.43
C LYS A 36 -9.90 5.36 2.92
N ASP A 37 -8.91 6.03 2.33
CA ASP A 37 -8.86 6.34 0.91
C ASP A 37 -7.40 6.58 0.49
N SER A 38 -7.07 6.26 -0.76
CA SER A 38 -5.74 6.43 -1.31
C SER A 38 -5.76 6.50 -2.83
N TYR A 39 -4.85 7.30 -3.38
CA TYR A 39 -4.67 7.45 -4.83
C TYR A 39 -3.26 7.93 -5.17
N THR A 40 -2.79 7.61 -6.37
CA THR A 40 -1.55 8.15 -6.93
C THR A 40 -1.71 9.63 -7.24
N LEU A 41 -0.71 10.45 -6.92
CA LEU A 41 -0.75 11.88 -7.21
C LEU A 41 -0.72 12.14 -8.72
N GLU A 42 -1.48 13.14 -9.17
CA GLU A 42 -1.46 13.57 -10.58
C GLU A 42 -0.05 14.00 -10.99
N GLY A 43 0.42 13.55 -12.16
CA GLY A 43 1.76 13.83 -12.67
C GLY A 43 2.89 13.01 -12.02
N ALA A 44 2.62 12.24 -10.97
CA ALA A 44 3.60 11.35 -10.37
C ALA A 44 3.72 10.02 -11.15
N LYS A 45 4.84 9.32 -10.96
CA LYS A 45 4.96 7.93 -11.42
C LYS A 45 3.92 7.07 -10.69
N LYS A 46 3.29 6.14 -11.41
CA LYS A 46 2.32 5.21 -10.83
C LYS A 46 2.98 4.13 -9.97
N THR A 47 4.22 3.75 -10.30
CA THR A 47 4.95 2.66 -9.63
C THR A 47 6.44 2.94 -9.59
N GLY A 48 7.17 2.16 -8.78
CA GLY A 48 8.62 2.20 -8.69
C GLY A 48 9.18 3.44 -7.99
N LEU A 49 10.49 3.64 -8.13
CA LEU A 49 11.20 4.72 -7.44
C LEU A 49 10.74 6.10 -7.94
N GLY A 50 10.33 6.93 -6.98
CA GLY A 50 9.77 8.26 -7.21
C GLY A 50 8.26 8.29 -7.43
N ALA A 51 7.56 7.15 -7.32
CA ALA A 51 6.11 7.14 -7.24
C ALA A 51 5.63 7.82 -5.95
N GLN A 52 4.49 8.50 -6.04
CA GLN A 52 3.91 9.24 -4.92
C GLN A 52 2.41 8.94 -4.84
N ARG A 53 1.92 8.78 -3.61
CA ARG A 53 0.49 8.56 -3.32
C ARG A 53 0.05 9.45 -2.17
N HIS A 54 -1.23 9.79 -2.16
CA HIS A 54 -1.92 10.38 -1.03
C HIS A 54 -2.63 9.28 -0.25
N CYS A 55 -2.58 9.31 1.08
CA CYS A 55 -3.33 8.41 1.95
C CYS A 55 -4.16 9.22 2.95
N ASN A 56 -5.48 9.07 2.89
CA ASN A 56 -6.38 9.52 3.95
C ASN A 56 -6.40 8.46 5.06
N LEU A 57 -5.74 8.76 6.18
CA LEU A 57 -5.66 7.86 7.34
C LEU A 57 -6.90 8.01 8.23
N GLY A 58 -7.13 7.02 9.09
CA GLY A 58 -8.29 6.98 9.99
C GLY A 58 -9.36 5.96 9.56
N GLY A 59 -8.97 4.93 8.79
CA GLY A 59 -9.74 3.69 8.66
C GLY A 59 -9.81 2.95 10.00
N GLY A 60 -10.68 1.93 10.10
CA GLY A 60 -11.20 1.30 11.33
C GLY A 60 -10.23 0.57 12.27
N ASN A 61 -8.98 1.02 12.38
CA ASN A 61 -8.04 0.62 13.42
C ASN A 61 -8.07 1.68 14.53
N HIS A 62 -9.05 1.58 15.42
CA HIS A 62 -9.06 2.24 16.74
C HIS A 62 -8.77 1.19 17.81
#